data_AF-A0A371NP19-F1
#
_entry.id   AF-A0A371NP19-F1
#
_cell.length_a   1.000
_cell.length_b   1.000
_cell.length_c   1.000
_cell.angle_alpha   90.00
_cell.angle_beta   90.00
_cell.angle_gamma   90.00
#
_symmetry.space_group_name_H-M   'P 1'
#
loop_
_entity.id
_entity.type
_entity.pdbx_description
1 polymer ?
#
loop_
_entity_poly.entity_id
_entity_poly.type
_entity_poly.pdbx_seq_one_letter_code
_entity_poly.pdbx_strand_id
1 'polypeptide(L)'
;MLLVPISVDFSRPPTAKERPKFESRLERLERPGQRAAIDRVYESIGGKLPPAGLTLRTGFSFRDGIADSNASDRKALPRELRPPATRLMSSRGATLRFVLTLLSLVQTARRPGAKARLVEFGFEVGGHRTARGWADLIVTDATNSNRGGVYLTARDKRARSVRNALIALAEAGLVDIPGALSERNRFEKFVLLDERGVDAVGEQQEYRVPSKAESIFTMPGGFVANGWLHVLEDSEIAILLMVACESGGWREPGLLVMDPKVRLQNYGIHRDVFSSARKTLDWFGLLRVEERNRHDDGRAENGEQQAHRLALVPGGFDKPALPTVVEALTGQLARR
;
A
#
# COMPACT_ATOMS: atom_id res chain seq x y z
N MET A 1 1.95 -40.06 10.66
CA MET A 1 0.55 -39.62 10.42
C MET A 1 0.63 -38.30 9.68
N LEU A 2 0.34 -38.26 8.38
CA LEU A 2 0.43 -37.05 7.56
C LEU A 2 -0.78 -36.16 7.90
N LEU A 3 -0.55 -35.02 8.56
CA LEU A 3 -1.58 -34.00 8.79
C LEU A 3 -1.98 -33.42 7.43
N VAL A 4 -3.24 -33.64 7.04
CA VAL A 4 -3.81 -33.01 5.84
C VAL A 4 -3.88 -31.50 6.09
N PRO A 5 -3.31 -30.64 5.22
CA PRO A 5 -3.45 -29.20 5.35
C PRO A 5 -4.93 -28.82 5.25
N ILE A 6 -5.47 -28.20 6.30
CA ILE A 6 -6.83 -27.68 6.29
C ILE A 6 -6.77 -26.30 5.62
N SER A 7 -7.26 -26.21 4.39
CA SER A 7 -7.57 -24.92 3.78
C SER A 7 -8.79 -24.36 4.51
N VAL A 8 -8.61 -23.40 5.41
CA VAL A 8 -9.74 -22.71 6.03
C VAL A 8 -10.47 -21.95 4.93
N ASP A 9 -11.72 -22.31 4.70
CA ASP A 9 -12.56 -21.63 3.74
C ASP A 9 -12.97 -20.27 4.30
N PHE A 10 -12.35 -19.20 3.82
CA PHE A 10 -12.77 -17.83 4.14
C PHE A 10 -14.11 -17.46 3.47
N SER A 11 -14.86 -18.43 2.96
CA SER A 11 -16.16 -18.24 2.36
C SER A 11 -17.28 -17.87 3.32
N ARG A 12 -17.05 -17.93 4.64
CA ARG A 12 -18.11 -17.67 5.62
C ARG A 12 -18.81 -16.32 5.35
N PRO A 13 -20.12 -16.22 5.65
CA PRO A 13 -20.82 -14.95 5.57
C PRO A 13 -20.11 -13.85 6.38
N PRO A 14 -20.12 -12.59 5.90
CA PRO A 14 -19.60 -11.45 6.64
C PRO A 14 -20.31 -11.32 7.99
N THR A 15 -19.55 -11.11 9.06
CA THR A 15 -20.13 -10.79 10.37
C THR A 15 -20.86 -9.45 10.34
N ALA A 16 -21.74 -9.20 11.31
CA ALA A 16 -22.42 -7.91 11.49
C ALA A 16 -21.47 -6.71 11.59
N LYS A 17 -20.21 -6.92 12.01
CA LYS A 17 -19.17 -5.87 12.08
C LYS A 17 -18.42 -5.68 10.76
N GLU A 18 -18.32 -6.71 9.93
CA GLU A 18 -17.62 -6.68 8.63
C GLU A 18 -18.51 -6.12 7.53
N ARG A 19 -19.81 -6.49 7.53
CA ARG A 19 -20.77 -6.12 6.49
C ARG A 19 -20.81 -4.61 6.20
N PRO A 20 -20.95 -3.70 7.20
CA PRO A 20 -20.97 -2.25 6.92
C PRO A 20 -19.66 -1.72 6.31
N LYS A 21 -18.52 -2.35 6.62
CA LYS A 21 -17.22 -1.96 6.05
C LYS A 21 -17.13 -2.35 4.58
N PHE A 22 -17.62 -3.54 4.22
CA PHE A 22 -17.65 -4.00 2.84
C PHE A 22 -18.65 -3.21 2.01
N GLU A 23 -19.84 -2.90 2.55
CA GLU A 23 -20.83 -2.02 1.91
C GLU A 23 -20.25 -0.62 1.64
N SER A 24 -19.64 0.01 2.65
CA SER A 24 -19.03 1.33 2.49
C SER A 24 -17.89 1.34 1.47
N ARG A 25 -17.09 0.27 1.44
CA ARG A 25 -16.03 0.10 0.44
C ARG A 25 -16.59 -0.11 -0.96
N LEU A 26 -17.62 -0.94 -1.11
CA LEU A 26 -18.29 -1.19 -2.38
C LEU A 26 -18.91 0.10 -2.93
N GLU A 27 -19.67 0.83 -2.11
CA GLU A 27 -20.26 2.13 -2.46
C GLU A 27 -19.19 3.12 -2.95
N ARG A 28 -18.03 3.16 -2.28
CA ARG A 28 -16.88 3.99 -2.69
C ARG A 28 -16.32 3.59 -4.06
N LEU A 29 -16.18 2.29 -4.31
CA LEU A 29 -15.60 1.76 -5.54
C LEU A 29 -16.55 1.85 -6.75
N GLU A 30 -17.86 1.79 -6.51
CA GLU A 30 -18.89 1.89 -7.55
C GLU A 30 -19.28 3.33 -7.92
N ARG A 31 -18.65 4.34 -7.27
CA ARG A 31 -18.94 5.75 -7.58
C ARG A 31 -18.73 6.05 -9.06
N PRO A 32 -19.66 6.80 -9.69
CA PRO A 32 -19.50 7.21 -11.08
C PRO A 32 -18.16 7.90 -11.33
N GLY A 33 -17.45 7.46 -12.36
CA GLY A 33 -16.14 8.00 -12.74
C GLY A 33 -14.94 7.47 -11.94
N GLN A 34 -15.13 6.56 -10.98
CA GLN A 34 -14.03 5.92 -10.24
C GLN A 34 -13.08 5.16 -11.17
N ARG A 35 -13.62 4.34 -12.09
CA ARG A 35 -12.82 3.63 -13.10
C ARG A 35 -11.99 4.60 -13.94
N ALA A 36 -12.64 5.63 -14.49
CA ALA A 36 -11.96 6.65 -15.28
C ALA A 36 -10.90 7.42 -14.46
N ALA A 37 -11.08 7.58 -13.15
CA ALA A 37 -10.07 8.18 -12.29
C ALA A 37 -8.85 7.28 -12.11
N ILE A 38 -9.05 5.97 -11.93
CA ILE A 38 -7.97 4.98 -11.88
C ILE A 38 -7.22 4.96 -13.23
N ASP A 39 -7.94 4.85 -14.34
CA ASP A 39 -7.35 4.83 -15.69
C ASP A 39 -6.48 6.06 -15.95
N ARG A 40 -6.97 7.27 -15.57
CA ARG A 40 -6.20 8.52 -15.69
C ARG A 40 -4.88 8.51 -14.92
N VAL A 41 -4.80 7.86 -13.76
CA VAL A 41 -3.52 7.76 -13.03
C VAL A 41 -2.50 6.98 -13.86
N TYR A 42 -2.90 5.84 -14.42
CA TYR A 42 -1.96 4.98 -15.15
C TYR A 42 -1.61 5.52 -16.54
N GLU A 43 -2.55 6.21 -17.19
CA GLU A 43 -2.25 7.04 -18.35
C GLU A 43 -1.22 8.14 -18.01
N SER A 44 -1.25 8.66 -16.78
CA SER A 44 -0.35 9.71 -16.30
C SER A 44 1.06 9.22 -15.98
N ILE A 45 1.21 7.98 -15.51
CA ILE A 45 2.51 7.38 -15.19
C ILE A 45 3.37 7.21 -16.44
N GLY A 46 2.76 6.87 -17.59
CA GLY A 46 3.46 6.70 -18.86
C GLY A 46 4.50 5.56 -18.85
N GLY A 47 4.75 5.00 -20.04
CA GLY A 47 5.72 3.91 -20.19
C GLY A 47 5.24 2.56 -19.66
N LYS A 48 6.09 1.54 -19.80
CA LYS A 48 5.88 0.21 -19.22
C LYS A 48 6.78 0.11 -18.01
N LEU A 49 6.24 -0.33 -16.87
CA LEU A 49 7.09 -0.78 -15.77
C LEU A 49 8.02 -1.89 -16.27
N PRO A 50 9.20 -2.05 -15.63
CA PRO A 50 10.00 -3.24 -15.84
C PRO A 50 9.09 -4.48 -15.72
N PRO A 51 9.30 -5.55 -16.51
CA PRO A 51 8.50 -6.77 -16.38
C PRO A 51 8.46 -7.33 -14.95
N ALA A 52 9.52 -7.07 -14.18
CA ALA A 52 9.61 -7.42 -12.77
C ALA A 52 8.63 -6.64 -11.88
N GLY A 53 8.21 -5.44 -12.28
CA GLY A 53 7.26 -4.56 -11.58
C GLY A 53 7.93 -3.49 -10.71
N LEU A 54 7.23 -3.04 -9.66
CA LEU A 54 7.71 -2.00 -8.75
C LEU A 54 8.77 -2.58 -7.81
N THR A 55 9.98 -2.04 -7.85
CA THR A 55 11.10 -2.46 -6.99
C THR A 55 11.22 -1.55 -5.77
N LEU A 56 11.44 -2.11 -4.59
CA LEU A 56 11.55 -1.34 -3.35
C LEU A 56 12.74 -1.87 -2.54
N ARG A 57 13.45 -0.98 -1.84
CA ARG A 57 14.41 -1.41 -0.82
C ARG A 57 13.68 -2.07 0.34
N THR A 58 14.27 -3.13 0.90
CA THR A 58 13.75 -3.88 2.05
C THR A 58 13.32 -2.96 3.19
N GLY A 59 14.14 -1.93 3.49
CA GLY A 59 13.91 -0.92 4.53
C GLY A 59 12.58 -0.17 4.43
N PHE A 60 11.96 -0.09 3.25
CA PHE A 60 10.63 0.51 3.09
C PHE A 60 9.55 -0.26 3.85
N SER A 61 9.63 -1.60 3.82
CA SER A 61 8.62 -2.49 4.40
C SER A 61 9.08 -3.13 5.72
N PHE A 62 10.38 -3.33 5.90
CA PHE A 62 10.95 -4.07 7.02
C PHE A 62 12.01 -3.21 7.71
N ARG A 63 11.94 -3.11 9.04
CA ARG A 63 13.00 -2.49 9.82
C ARG A 63 13.96 -3.55 10.36
N ASP A 64 15.26 -3.29 10.23
CA ASP A 64 16.31 -4.04 10.91
C ASP A 64 16.30 -3.76 12.42
N GLY A 65 16.28 -4.84 13.22
CA GLY A 65 16.23 -4.74 14.67
C GLY A 65 14.81 -4.69 15.26
N ILE A 66 14.70 -5.07 16.53
CA ILE A 66 13.45 -5.09 17.29
C ILE A 66 13.27 -3.71 17.92
N ALA A 67 12.08 -3.11 17.78
CA ALA A 67 11.77 -1.89 18.51
C ALA A 67 11.75 -2.16 20.02
N ASP A 68 12.44 -1.32 20.78
CA ASP A 68 12.28 -1.27 22.22
C ASP A 68 10.88 -0.71 22.54
N SER A 69 9.90 -1.62 22.63
CA SER A 69 8.50 -1.26 22.85
C SER A 69 7.73 -2.40 23.51
N ASN A 70 6.75 -2.04 24.33
CA ASN A 70 5.77 -2.98 24.90
C ASN A 70 4.68 -3.38 23.89
N ALA A 71 5.01 -3.45 22.59
CA ALA A 71 4.07 -3.86 21.56
C ALA A 71 3.70 -5.34 21.73
N SER A 72 2.41 -5.61 21.61
CA SER A 72 1.83 -6.96 21.73
C SER A 72 0.69 -7.11 20.74
N ASP A 73 0.11 -8.30 20.66
CA ASP A 73 -1.09 -8.53 19.85
C ASP A 73 -2.26 -7.58 20.20
N ARG A 74 -2.31 -7.08 21.44
CA ARG A 74 -3.33 -6.12 21.91
C ARG A 74 -2.91 -4.66 21.76
N LYS A 75 -1.62 -4.39 21.50
CA LYS A 75 -1.06 -3.04 21.41
C LYS A 75 -0.11 -2.93 20.23
N ALA A 76 -0.57 -2.32 19.15
CA ALA A 76 0.25 -2.09 17.97
C ALA A 76 1.49 -1.25 18.30
N LEU A 77 2.56 -1.48 17.53
CA LEU A 77 3.80 -0.72 17.60
C LEU A 77 3.51 0.78 17.37
N PRO A 78 4.11 1.71 18.13
CA PRO A 78 3.99 3.16 17.87
C PRO A 78 4.40 3.51 16.43
N ARG A 79 3.78 4.53 15.83
CA ARG A 79 3.90 4.80 14.37
C ARG A 79 5.32 5.20 13.97
N GLU A 80 5.97 6.03 14.77
CA GLU A 80 7.36 6.45 14.66
C GLU A 80 8.32 5.26 14.68
N LEU A 81 7.96 4.19 15.40
CA LEU A 81 8.73 2.95 15.44
C LEU A 81 8.33 1.97 14.33
N ARG A 82 7.53 2.35 13.33
CA ARG A 82 7.20 1.47 12.20
C ARG A 82 8.08 1.77 10.99
N PRO A 83 8.32 0.77 10.11
CA PRO A 83 8.90 1.04 8.80
C PRO A 83 7.99 1.98 7.98
N PRO A 84 8.54 2.69 6.99
CA PRO A 84 7.80 3.64 6.15
C PRO A 84 6.43 3.12 5.66
N ALA A 85 6.36 1.91 5.13
CA ALA A 85 5.12 1.34 4.58
C ALA A 85 3.95 1.34 5.59
N THR A 86 4.21 1.03 6.87
CA THR A 86 3.17 0.97 7.92
C THR A 86 3.08 2.20 8.81
N ARG A 87 4.13 3.05 8.80
CA ARG A 87 4.11 4.40 9.37
C ARG A 87 3.14 5.31 8.62
N LEU A 88 3.09 5.18 7.29
CA LEU A 88 2.22 5.98 6.41
C LEU A 88 0.76 5.50 6.35
N MET A 89 0.44 4.33 6.90
CA MET A 89 -0.90 3.76 6.86
C MET A 89 -1.93 4.67 7.53
N SER A 90 -3.03 4.91 6.83
CA SER A 90 -4.18 5.61 7.38
C SER A 90 -5.48 5.05 6.83
N SER A 91 -6.58 5.18 7.59
CA SER A 91 -7.88 4.65 7.16
C SER A 91 -8.54 5.45 6.03
N ARG A 92 -8.08 6.68 5.77
CA ARG A 92 -8.69 7.59 4.78
C ARG A 92 -7.68 8.40 3.97
N GLY A 93 -6.39 8.30 4.26
CA GLY A 93 -5.35 9.02 3.54
C GLY A 93 -4.91 8.28 2.29
N ALA A 94 -4.27 9.02 1.39
CA ALA A 94 -3.70 8.49 0.15
C ALA A 94 -2.17 8.45 0.19
N THR A 95 -1.55 8.67 1.34
CA THR A 95 -0.10 8.92 1.46
C THR A 95 0.74 7.71 1.02
N LEU A 96 0.45 6.52 1.54
CA LEU A 96 1.15 5.29 1.14
C LEU A 96 0.99 5.02 -0.36
N ARG A 97 -0.23 5.14 -0.86
CA ARG A 97 -0.55 4.97 -2.28
C ARG A 97 0.19 5.98 -3.14
N PHE A 98 0.21 7.24 -2.72
CA PHE A 98 0.88 8.33 -3.43
C PHE A 98 2.39 8.10 -3.55
N VAL A 99 3.07 7.73 -2.46
CA VAL A 99 4.52 7.48 -2.54
C VAL A 99 4.83 6.28 -3.43
N LEU A 100 4.04 5.20 -3.37
CA LEU A 100 4.22 4.05 -4.26
C LEU A 100 3.97 4.43 -5.74
N THR A 101 3.01 5.31 -6.01
CA THR A 101 2.79 5.86 -7.35
C THR A 101 3.96 6.75 -7.81
N LEU A 102 4.52 7.59 -6.94
CA LEU A 102 5.71 8.41 -7.25
C LEU A 102 6.92 7.52 -7.56
N LEU A 103 7.17 6.51 -6.73
CA LEU A 103 8.26 5.54 -6.95
C LEU A 103 8.07 4.81 -8.28
N SER A 104 6.84 4.39 -8.59
CA SER A 104 6.50 3.76 -9.86
C SER A 104 6.77 4.67 -11.05
N LEU A 105 6.34 5.94 -10.99
CA LEU A 105 6.58 6.96 -12.01
C LEU A 105 8.09 7.18 -12.27
N VAL A 106 8.88 7.26 -11.20
CA VAL A 106 10.33 7.41 -11.37
C VAL A 106 10.93 6.17 -12.02
N GLN A 107 10.49 4.98 -11.63
CA GLN A 107 11.00 3.71 -12.16
C GLN A 107 10.57 3.42 -13.60
N THR A 108 9.44 3.96 -14.09
CA THR A 108 9.07 3.86 -15.51
C THR A 108 9.91 4.80 -16.37
N ALA A 109 10.29 5.96 -15.85
CA ALA A 109 11.00 6.99 -16.61
C ALA A 109 12.53 6.91 -16.50
N ARG A 110 13.07 6.23 -15.47
CA ARG A 110 14.49 6.27 -15.13
C ARG A 110 15.08 4.87 -14.97
N ARG A 111 16.36 4.75 -15.36
CA ARG A 111 17.18 3.54 -15.21
C ARG A 111 17.70 3.38 -13.76
N PRO A 112 18.04 2.15 -13.33
CA PRO A 112 18.65 1.89 -12.02
C PRO A 112 19.82 2.83 -11.70
N GLY A 113 19.90 3.30 -10.45
CA GLY A 113 20.90 4.24 -9.93
C GLY A 113 20.66 5.71 -10.27
N ALA A 114 19.76 6.02 -11.21
CA ALA A 114 19.42 7.39 -11.56
C ALA A 114 18.58 8.06 -10.46
N LYS A 115 18.83 9.36 -10.26
CA LYS A 115 18.08 10.22 -9.34
C LYS A 115 16.64 10.43 -9.81
N ALA A 116 15.73 10.68 -8.86
CA ALA A 116 14.32 10.93 -9.14
C ALA A 116 14.09 12.12 -10.08
N ARG A 117 14.68 13.28 -9.72
CA ARG A 117 14.52 14.57 -10.40
C ARG A 117 13.06 14.85 -10.80
N LEU A 118 12.16 14.83 -9.81
CA LEU A 118 10.71 15.00 -10.04
C LEU A 118 10.36 16.32 -10.75
N VAL A 119 11.16 17.38 -10.55
CA VAL A 119 11.00 18.67 -11.25
C VAL A 119 11.06 18.54 -12.78
N GLU A 120 11.80 17.57 -13.33
CA GLU A 120 11.92 17.36 -14.77
C GLU A 120 10.62 16.79 -15.40
N PHE A 121 9.69 16.26 -14.60
CA PHE A 121 8.37 15.82 -15.09
C PHE A 121 7.42 16.99 -15.34
N GLY A 122 7.71 18.19 -14.82
CA GLY A 122 6.93 19.40 -15.07
C GLY A 122 5.50 19.37 -14.52
N PHE A 123 5.20 18.51 -13.55
CA PHE A 123 3.88 18.43 -12.92
C PHE A 123 3.69 19.50 -11.86
N GLU A 124 2.55 20.19 -11.92
CA GLU A 124 2.10 21.09 -10.86
C GLU A 124 1.29 20.32 -9.81
N VAL A 125 1.22 20.80 -8.57
CA VAL A 125 0.44 20.12 -7.50
C VAL A 125 -1.01 19.85 -7.89
N GLY A 126 -1.67 20.86 -8.48
CA GLY A 126 -3.08 20.76 -8.91
C GLY A 126 -3.28 20.42 -10.39
N GLY A 127 -2.21 20.32 -11.18
CA GLY A 127 -2.26 20.26 -12.66
C GLY A 127 -2.81 21.54 -13.28
N HIS A 128 -3.11 21.52 -14.58
CA HIS A 128 -3.87 22.56 -15.31
C HIS A 128 -4.99 21.91 -16.15
N ARG A 129 -5.90 22.69 -16.77
CA ARG A 129 -6.92 22.13 -17.70
C ARG A 129 -6.30 21.34 -18.87
N THR A 130 -5.06 21.66 -19.21
CA THR A 130 -4.32 21.19 -20.38
C THR A 130 -3.04 20.42 -20.03
N ALA A 131 -2.69 20.34 -18.75
CA ALA A 131 -1.44 19.72 -18.29
C ALA A 131 -1.68 18.89 -17.02
N ARG A 132 -1.01 17.74 -16.93
CA ARG A 132 -1.13 16.80 -15.81
C ARG A 132 -0.52 17.39 -14.54
N GLY A 133 -1.08 17.02 -13.40
CA GLY A 133 -0.51 17.38 -12.09
C GLY A 133 -0.31 16.20 -11.15
N TRP A 134 0.36 16.44 -10.03
CA TRP A 134 0.52 15.45 -8.96
C TRP A 134 -0.83 14.95 -8.43
N ALA A 135 -1.87 15.80 -8.45
CA ALA A 135 -3.24 15.45 -8.11
C ALA A 135 -3.90 14.43 -9.05
N ASP A 136 -3.33 14.20 -10.23
CA ASP A 136 -3.80 13.19 -11.18
C ASP A 136 -3.10 11.83 -10.96
N LEU A 137 -2.15 11.73 -10.03
CA LEU A 137 -1.49 10.47 -9.64
C LEU A 137 -2.16 9.77 -8.44
N ILE A 138 -3.26 10.34 -7.92
CA ILE A 138 -4.03 9.72 -6.85
C ILE A 138 -5.51 9.70 -7.17
N VAL A 139 -6.16 8.59 -6.80
CA VAL A 139 -7.61 8.50 -6.78
C VAL A 139 -8.10 8.85 -5.39
N THR A 140 -9.00 9.83 -5.32
CA THR A 140 -9.63 10.27 -4.06
C THR A 140 -11.14 10.33 -4.24
N ASP A 141 -11.86 10.20 -3.13
CA ASP A 141 -13.31 10.32 -3.03
C ASP A 141 -13.86 11.76 -3.24
N ALA A 142 -13.04 12.66 -3.80
CA ALA A 142 -13.36 14.07 -3.93
C ALA A 142 -14.49 14.31 -4.94
N THR A 143 -15.66 14.72 -4.44
CA THR A 143 -16.76 15.28 -5.24
C THR A 143 -16.79 16.80 -5.12
N ASN A 144 -17.41 17.51 -6.07
CA ASN A 144 -17.70 18.93 -5.90
C ASN A 144 -18.59 19.12 -4.65
N SER A 145 -18.36 20.17 -3.86
CA SER A 145 -19.25 20.48 -2.74
C SER A 145 -19.51 21.97 -2.61
N ASN A 146 -20.79 22.31 -2.46
CA ASN A 146 -21.26 23.66 -2.13
C ASN A 146 -21.69 23.70 -0.66
N ARG A 147 -20.75 23.46 0.26
CA ARG A 147 -21.03 23.58 1.69
C ARG A 147 -20.63 24.97 2.16
N GLY A 148 -21.59 25.73 2.71
CA GLY A 148 -21.33 27.03 3.32
C GLY A 148 -20.93 28.16 2.37
N GLY A 149 -21.41 28.15 1.11
CA GLY A 149 -21.17 29.25 0.16
C GLY A 149 -19.80 29.25 -0.54
N VAL A 150 -18.90 28.33 -0.20
CA VAL A 150 -17.59 28.18 -0.87
C VAL A 150 -17.65 27.01 -1.86
N TYR A 151 -17.49 27.31 -3.16
CA TYR A 151 -17.43 26.30 -4.23
C TYR A 151 -16.04 25.64 -4.23
N LEU A 152 -15.94 24.42 -3.71
CA LEU A 152 -14.71 23.61 -3.77
C LEU A 152 -14.86 22.55 -4.86
N THR A 153 -13.99 22.62 -5.87
CA THR A 153 -13.97 21.63 -6.94
C THR A 153 -13.36 20.31 -6.46
N ALA A 154 -13.68 19.22 -7.14
CA ALA A 154 -13.01 17.93 -6.97
C ALA A 154 -11.48 18.05 -7.19
N ARG A 155 -11.04 18.96 -8.07
CA ARG A 155 -9.62 19.25 -8.30
C ARG A 155 -8.97 19.91 -7.10
N ASP A 156 -9.60 20.89 -6.48
CA ASP A 156 -9.07 21.55 -5.27
C ASP A 156 -8.92 20.57 -4.10
N LYS A 157 -9.89 19.66 -3.96
CA LYS A 157 -9.85 18.58 -2.97
C LYS A 157 -8.74 17.57 -3.23
N ARG A 158 -8.50 17.20 -4.50
CA ARG A 158 -7.37 16.35 -4.89
C ARG A 158 -6.03 17.04 -4.63
N ALA A 159 -5.88 18.30 -5.03
CA ALA A 159 -4.68 19.09 -4.73
C ALA A 159 -4.42 19.21 -3.23
N ARG A 160 -5.47 19.41 -2.42
CA ARG A 160 -5.36 19.37 -0.95
C ARG A 160 -4.91 18.01 -0.45
N SER A 161 -5.42 16.92 -1.03
CA SER A 161 -5.02 15.55 -0.66
C SER A 161 -3.54 15.31 -0.97
N VAL A 162 -3.03 15.79 -2.10
CA VAL A 162 -1.59 15.75 -2.42
C VAL A 162 -0.77 16.56 -1.42
N ARG A 163 -1.16 17.79 -1.11
CA ARG A 163 -0.43 18.61 -0.12
C ARG A 163 -0.37 17.92 1.25
N ASN A 164 -1.50 17.36 1.71
CA ASN A 164 -1.54 16.60 2.95
C ASN A 164 -0.65 15.35 2.90
N ALA A 165 -0.63 14.65 1.76
CA ALA A 165 0.27 13.51 1.57
C ALA A 165 1.74 13.95 1.60
N LEU A 166 2.11 15.05 0.93
CA LEU A 166 3.47 15.60 0.95
C LEU A 166 3.92 16.00 2.37
N ILE A 167 3.03 16.62 3.16
CA ILE A 167 3.30 16.93 4.57
C ILE A 167 3.58 15.63 5.35
N ALA A 168 2.71 14.63 5.23
CA ALA A 168 2.89 13.35 5.91
C ALA A 168 4.15 12.58 5.44
N LEU A 169 4.54 12.71 4.17
CA LEU A 169 5.79 12.15 3.65
C LEU A 169 7.02 12.90 4.18
N ALA A 170 6.94 14.22 4.32
CA ALA A 170 8.01 15.01 4.91
C ALA A 170 8.21 14.69 6.40
N GLU A 171 7.11 14.57 7.16
CA GLU A 171 7.14 14.10 8.55
C GLU A 171 7.72 12.69 8.68
N ALA A 172 7.51 11.83 7.68
CA ALA A 172 8.09 10.49 7.62
C ALA A 172 9.54 10.45 7.08
N GLY A 173 10.12 11.59 6.68
CA GLY A 173 11.47 11.68 6.14
C GLY A 173 11.63 11.12 4.72
N LEU A 174 10.55 11.09 3.92
CA LEU A 174 10.52 10.53 2.56
C LEU A 174 10.43 11.60 1.46
N VAL A 175 10.17 12.84 1.85
CA VAL A 175 10.14 14.00 0.94
C VAL A 175 10.78 15.18 1.65
N ASP A 176 11.59 15.94 0.92
CA ASP A 176 12.01 17.27 1.33
C ASP A 176 11.14 18.34 0.65
N ILE A 177 10.72 19.35 1.42
CA ILE A 177 9.89 20.47 0.94
C ILE A 177 10.70 21.75 1.19
N PRO A 178 11.46 22.23 0.19
CA PRO A 178 12.43 23.32 0.40
C PRO A 178 11.76 24.68 0.67
N GLY A 179 10.51 24.87 0.24
CA GLY A 179 9.80 26.14 0.42
C GLY A 179 9.31 26.38 1.85
N ALA A 180 9.44 27.62 2.33
CA ALA A 180 9.00 28.03 3.66
C ALA A 180 7.49 27.86 3.87
N LEU A 181 7.05 27.76 5.14
CA LEU A 181 5.63 27.56 5.49
C LEU A 181 4.69 28.63 4.88
N SER A 182 5.16 29.87 4.73
CA SER A 182 4.41 31.01 4.21
C SER A 182 4.38 31.10 2.67
N GLU A 183 5.17 30.29 1.96
CA GLU A 183 5.26 30.36 0.51
C GLU A 183 4.08 29.65 -0.18
N ARG A 184 3.39 30.37 -1.07
CA ARG A 184 2.21 29.89 -1.81
C ARG A 184 2.48 28.61 -2.61
N ASN A 185 3.68 28.47 -3.16
CA ASN A 185 4.08 27.39 -4.08
C ASN A 185 5.13 26.45 -3.45
N ARG A 186 5.19 26.38 -2.10
CA ARG A 186 6.23 25.62 -1.40
C ARG A 186 6.33 24.14 -1.77
N PHE A 187 5.24 23.56 -2.28
CA PHE A 187 5.15 22.16 -2.66
C PHE A 187 5.54 21.89 -4.12
N GLU A 188 5.86 22.90 -4.95
CA GLU A 188 6.11 22.68 -6.39
C GLU A 188 7.49 22.07 -6.68
N LYS A 189 8.45 22.22 -5.76
CA LYS A 189 9.85 21.76 -5.93
C LYS A 189 10.27 20.71 -4.92
N PHE A 190 9.31 19.92 -4.43
CA PHE A 190 9.62 18.88 -3.46
C PHE A 190 10.59 17.85 -4.04
N VAL A 191 11.45 17.29 -3.20
CA VAL A 191 12.44 16.29 -3.56
C VAL A 191 12.03 14.96 -2.95
N LEU A 192 11.96 13.91 -3.77
CA LEU A 192 11.74 12.55 -3.26
C LEU A 192 13.03 12.05 -2.61
N LEU A 193 12.94 11.61 -1.36
CA LEU A 193 14.07 11.06 -0.59
C LEU A 193 14.05 9.53 -0.64
N ASP A 194 15.17 8.92 -0.24
CA ASP A 194 15.31 7.46 -0.12
C ASP A 194 14.12 6.86 0.64
N GLU A 195 13.49 5.86 0.05
CA GLU A 195 12.24 5.31 0.55
C GLU A 195 12.39 4.61 1.90
N ARG A 196 13.61 4.23 2.30
CA ARG A 196 13.88 3.67 3.63
C ARG A 196 13.75 4.72 4.74
N GLY A 197 13.84 6.00 4.39
CA GLY A 197 13.80 7.13 5.33
C GLY A 197 15.13 7.37 6.04
N VAL A 198 15.26 8.57 6.62
CA VAL A 198 16.48 9.04 7.30
C VAL A 198 16.89 8.11 8.45
N ASP A 199 15.92 7.57 9.20
CA ASP A 199 16.19 6.68 10.32
C ASP A 199 16.99 5.43 9.94
N ALA A 200 16.81 4.94 8.71
CA ALA A 200 17.48 3.74 8.21
C ALA A 200 18.78 4.05 7.45
N VAL A 201 18.89 5.22 6.83
CA VAL A 201 20.05 5.62 6.00
C VAL A 201 21.08 6.43 6.80
N GLY A 202 20.66 7.07 7.89
CA GLY A 202 21.48 7.93 8.75
C GLY A 202 21.53 9.39 8.32
N GLU A 203 21.16 9.70 7.07
CA GLU A 203 21.11 11.07 6.53
C GLU A 203 19.99 11.21 5.48
N GLN A 204 19.65 12.46 5.15
CA GLN A 204 18.74 12.75 4.05
C GLN A 204 19.43 12.51 2.70
N GLN A 205 19.02 11.46 2.00
CA GLN A 205 19.49 11.16 0.65
C GLN A 205 18.35 11.29 -0.37
N GLU A 206 18.62 11.94 -1.50
CA GLU A 206 17.68 11.98 -2.63
C GLU A 206 17.47 10.57 -3.20
N TYR A 207 16.21 10.22 -3.48
CA TYR A 207 15.85 8.92 -4.04
C TYR A 207 16.60 8.65 -5.35
N ARG A 208 17.11 7.43 -5.44
CA ARG A 208 17.62 6.83 -6.67
C ARG A 208 16.89 5.52 -6.91
N VAL A 209 16.60 5.25 -8.18
CA VAL A 209 16.03 3.95 -8.60
C VAL A 209 16.91 2.83 -8.04
N PRO A 210 16.35 1.89 -7.25
CA PRO A 210 17.13 0.82 -6.65
C PRO A 210 17.91 0.03 -7.70
N SER A 211 19.14 -0.33 -7.34
CA SER A 211 20.02 -1.21 -8.10
C SER A 211 19.98 -2.63 -7.54
N LYS A 212 20.38 -3.61 -8.34
CA LYS A 212 20.44 -5.02 -7.91
C LYS A 212 21.48 -5.31 -6.81
N ALA A 213 22.38 -4.37 -6.52
CA ALA A 213 23.39 -4.51 -5.48
C ALA A 213 22.83 -4.22 -4.07
N GLU A 214 21.63 -3.65 -4.00
CA GLU A 214 20.98 -3.28 -2.75
C GLU A 214 20.03 -4.38 -2.27
N SER A 215 19.70 -4.39 -0.97
CA SER A 215 18.65 -5.26 -0.45
C SER A 215 17.29 -4.76 -0.94
N ILE A 216 16.74 -5.46 -1.93
CA ILE A 216 15.51 -5.07 -2.63
C ILE A 216 14.53 -6.25 -2.72
N PHE A 217 13.26 -5.91 -2.92
CA PHE A 217 12.22 -6.85 -3.34
C PHE A 217 11.37 -6.22 -4.44
N THR A 218 10.57 -7.02 -5.14
CA THR A 218 9.78 -6.56 -6.28
C THR A 218 8.33 -7.04 -6.18
N MET A 219 7.41 -6.12 -6.45
CA MET A 219 5.99 -6.43 -6.60
C MET A 219 5.67 -6.84 -8.04
N PRO A 220 4.74 -7.80 -8.28
CA PRO A 220 4.31 -8.16 -9.63
C PRO A 220 3.91 -6.93 -10.45
N GLY A 221 4.25 -6.89 -11.75
CA GLY A 221 4.01 -5.71 -12.61
C GLY A 221 2.56 -5.23 -12.63
N GLY A 222 1.60 -6.17 -12.58
CA GLY A 222 0.18 -5.87 -12.50
C GLY A 222 -0.24 -5.08 -11.25
N PHE A 223 0.52 -5.16 -10.14
CA PHE A 223 0.23 -4.43 -8.89
C PHE A 223 0.05 -2.93 -9.10
N VAL A 224 0.86 -2.36 -9.99
CA VAL A 224 0.69 -0.97 -10.41
C VAL A 224 -0.17 -0.96 -11.66
N ALA A 225 0.24 -1.65 -12.73
CA ALA A 225 -0.35 -1.49 -14.07
C ALA A 225 -1.87 -1.74 -14.16
N ASN A 226 -2.42 -2.57 -13.27
CA ASN A 226 -3.83 -2.96 -13.30
C ASN A 226 -4.70 -2.30 -12.23
N GLY A 227 -4.20 -1.30 -11.51
CA GLY A 227 -5.03 -0.48 -10.62
C GLY A 227 -5.01 -0.84 -9.14
N TRP A 228 -4.26 -1.87 -8.73
CA TRP A 228 -4.35 -2.41 -7.37
C TRP A 228 -4.01 -1.38 -6.29
N LEU A 229 -3.02 -0.51 -6.51
CA LEU A 229 -2.68 0.57 -5.59
C LEU A 229 -3.85 1.50 -5.24
N HIS A 230 -4.85 1.67 -6.11
CA HIS A 230 -5.94 2.63 -5.90
C HIS A 230 -7.25 1.99 -5.43
N VAL A 231 -7.34 0.66 -5.43
CA VAL A 231 -8.53 -0.08 -4.93
C VAL A 231 -8.29 -0.77 -3.61
N LEU A 232 -7.04 -1.11 -3.30
CA LEU A 232 -6.63 -1.72 -2.04
C LEU A 232 -6.62 -0.68 -0.91
N GLU A 233 -6.94 -1.15 0.29
CA GLU A 233 -6.74 -0.39 1.53
C GLU A 233 -5.25 -0.40 1.91
N ASP A 234 -4.76 0.62 2.61
CA ASP A 234 -3.34 0.71 3.00
C ASP A 234 -2.86 -0.53 3.77
N SER A 235 -3.73 -1.15 4.58
CA SER A 235 -3.45 -2.41 5.29
C SER A 235 -3.24 -3.60 4.36
N GLU A 236 -3.95 -3.66 3.24
CA GLU A 236 -3.81 -4.73 2.25
C GLU A 236 -2.49 -4.55 1.49
N ILE A 237 -2.18 -3.31 1.09
CA ILE A 237 -0.90 -2.95 0.49
C ILE A 237 0.26 -3.35 1.42
N ALA A 238 0.20 -2.99 2.70
CA ALA A 238 1.24 -3.33 3.66
C ALA A 238 1.50 -4.84 3.79
N ILE A 239 0.44 -5.68 3.75
CA ILE A 239 0.61 -7.13 3.79
C ILE A 239 1.22 -7.66 2.48
N LEU A 240 0.79 -7.16 1.33
CA LEU A 240 1.39 -7.57 0.06
C LEU A 240 2.88 -7.21 -0.01
N LEU A 241 3.25 -6.02 0.46
CA LEU A 241 4.65 -5.60 0.57
C LEU A 241 5.44 -6.48 1.53
N MET A 242 4.87 -6.83 2.69
CA MET A 242 5.50 -7.77 3.63
C MET A 242 5.76 -9.13 2.99
N VAL A 243 4.77 -9.69 2.29
CA VAL A 243 4.90 -11.01 1.66
C VAL A 243 5.89 -10.99 0.50
N ALA A 244 5.99 -9.88 -0.25
CA ALA A 244 7.01 -9.70 -1.27
C ALA A 244 8.42 -9.51 -0.69
N CYS A 245 8.52 -8.84 0.47
CA CYS A 245 9.76 -8.50 1.14
C CYS A 245 10.43 -9.70 1.82
N GLU A 246 9.63 -10.61 2.41
CA GLU A 246 10.05 -11.91 2.98
C GLU A 246 11.05 -11.87 4.14
N SER A 247 11.59 -10.69 4.46
CA SER A 247 12.63 -10.48 5.47
C SER A 247 12.16 -10.89 6.87
N GLY A 248 12.99 -11.65 7.56
CA GLY A 248 12.67 -12.22 8.88
C GLY A 248 11.66 -13.38 8.86
N GLY A 249 11.18 -13.80 7.68
CA GLY A 249 10.43 -15.04 7.50
C GLY A 249 11.31 -16.18 7.02
N TRP A 250 10.72 -17.37 6.89
CA TRP A 250 11.35 -18.53 6.27
C TRP A 250 10.42 -19.18 5.26
N ARG A 251 10.99 -20.01 4.38
CA ARG A 251 10.22 -20.72 3.35
C ARG A 251 9.91 -22.15 3.78
N GLU A 252 8.64 -22.52 3.65
CA GLU A 252 8.20 -23.90 3.47
C GLU A 252 7.75 -24.06 2.01
N PRO A 253 7.68 -25.26 1.40
CA PRO A 253 7.57 -25.44 -0.05
C PRO A 253 6.63 -24.44 -0.77
N GLY A 254 7.22 -23.39 -1.38
CA GLY A 254 6.51 -22.33 -2.11
C GLY A 254 5.81 -21.25 -1.26
N LEU A 255 5.87 -21.30 0.06
CA LEU A 255 5.11 -20.46 1.00
C LEU A 255 6.03 -19.75 1.99
N LEU A 256 5.81 -18.46 2.19
CA LEU A 256 6.43 -17.67 3.25
C LEU A 256 5.74 -17.97 4.57
N VAL A 257 6.48 -18.44 5.55
CA VAL A 257 6.05 -18.50 6.94
C VAL A 257 6.54 -17.25 7.65
N MET A 258 5.62 -16.54 8.29
CA MET A 258 5.92 -15.29 8.98
C MET A 258 5.57 -15.41 10.47
N ASP A 259 6.58 -15.23 11.31
CA ASP A 259 6.41 -15.18 12.76
C ASP A 259 5.55 -13.95 13.17
N PRO A 260 4.50 -14.12 14.00
CA PRO A 260 3.68 -13.01 14.46
C PRO A 260 4.46 -11.87 15.12
N LYS A 261 5.54 -12.19 15.85
CA LYS A 261 6.44 -11.23 16.51
C LYS A 261 7.23 -10.44 15.48
N VAL A 262 7.77 -11.08 14.44
CA VAL A 262 8.48 -10.38 13.35
C VAL A 262 7.52 -9.46 12.60
N ARG A 263 6.33 -9.97 12.24
CA ARG A 263 5.26 -9.16 11.63
C ARG A 263 4.92 -7.92 12.47
N LEU A 264 4.82 -8.08 13.79
CA LEU A 264 4.49 -6.96 14.67
C LEU A 264 5.65 -5.98 14.85
N GLN A 265 6.85 -6.49 15.12
CA GLN A 265 8.01 -5.68 15.55
C GLN A 265 8.80 -5.09 14.38
N ASN A 266 8.89 -5.80 13.26
CA ASN A 266 9.71 -5.36 12.12
C ASN A 266 8.87 -4.75 11.00
N TYR A 267 7.67 -5.30 10.76
CA TYR A 267 6.74 -4.76 9.78
C TYR A 267 5.73 -3.77 10.35
N GLY A 268 5.53 -3.72 11.68
CA GLY A 268 4.53 -2.84 12.30
C GLY A 268 3.08 -3.29 12.05
N ILE A 269 2.87 -4.54 11.64
CA ILE A 269 1.56 -5.09 11.28
C ILE A 269 1.01 -5.87 12.48
N HIS A 270 -0.02 -5.32 13.11
CA HIS A 270 -0.68 -5.96 14.25
C HIS A 270 -1.71 -7.02 13.81
N ARG A 271 -2.12 -7.86 14.77
CA ARG A 271 -2.98 -9.03 14.54
C ARG A 271 -4.29 -8.72 13.82
N ASP A 272 -5.03 -7.70 14.23
CA ASP A 272 -6.36 -7.43 13.68
C ASP A 272 -6.28 -6.93 12.24
N VAL A 273 -5.37 -5.98 11.95
CA VAL A 273 -5.06 -5.55 10.57
C VAL A 273 -4.66 -6.73 9.69
N PHE A 274 -3.75 -7.57 10.18
CA PHE A 274 -3.32 -8.75 9.43
C PHE A 274 -4.49 -9.70 9.14
N SER A 275 -5.30 -9.98 10.16
CA SER A 275 -6.40 -10.94 10.07
C SER A 275 -7.51 -10.47 9.13
N SER A 276 -7.81 -9.17 9.08
CA SER A 276 -8.81 -8.65 8.15
C SER A 276 -8.27 -8.59 6.73
N ALA A 277 -7.08 -8.02 6.52
CA ALA A 277 -6.58 -7.76 5.18
C ALA A 277 -6.09 -9.02 4.47
N ARG A 278 -5.58 -10.04 5.17
CA ARG A 278 -5.23 -11.32 4.52
C ARG A 278 -6.45 -12.01 3.91
N LYS A 279 -7.63 -11.89 4.54
CA LYS A 279 -8.87 -12.53 4.08
C LYS A 279 -9.38 -11.88 2.81
N THR A 280 -9.43 -10.55 2.79
CA THR A 280 -9.86 -9.82 1.60
C THR A 280 -8.87 -10.01 0.43
N LEU A 281 -7.56 -10.02 0.71
CA LEU A 281 -6.55 -10.32 -0.30
C LEU A 281 -6.67 -11.73 -0.90
N ASP A 282 -7.06 -12.72 -0.10
CA ASP A 282 -7.35 -14.07 -0.58
C ASP A 282 -8.61 -14.10 -1.46
N TRP A 283 -9.68 -13.39 -1.09
CA TRP A 283 -10.88 -13.23 -1.93
C TRP A 283 -10.59 -12.54 -3.27
N PHE A 284 -9.67 -11.58 -3.29
CA PHE A 284 -9.25 -10.90 -4.52
C PHE A 284 -8.32 -11.77 -5.38
N GLY A 285 -7.90 -12.94 -4.87
CA GLY A 285 -6.98 -13.84 -5.55
C GLY A 285 -5.57 -13.29 -5.65
N LEU A 286 -5.15 -12.40 -4.74
CA LEU A 286 -3.82 -11.78 -4.71
C LEU A 286 -2.86 -12.47 -3.74
N LEU A 287 -3.41 -13.11 -2.72
CA LEU A 287 -2.68 -13.77 -1.65
C LEU A 287 -3.25 -15.18 -1.50
N ARG A 288 -2.39 -16.19 -1.41
CA ARG A 288 -2.75 -17.52 -0.95
C ARG A 288 -2.40 -17.62 0.53
N VAL A 289 -3.35 -18.09 1.33
CA VAL A 289 -3.13 -18.31 2.77
C VAL A 289 -3.36 -19.78 3.09
N GLU A 290 -2.31 -20.44 3.59
CA GLU A 290 -2.43 -21.76 4.21
C GLU A 290 -2.35 -21.63 5.73
N GLU A 291 -3.37 -22.17 6.40
CA GLU A 291 -3.41 -22.31 7.85
C GLU A 291 -3.14 -23.78 8.20
N ARG A 292 -2.21 -24.04 9.11
CA ARG A 292 -1.96 -25.40 9.61
C ARG A 292 -2.31 -25.44 11.08
N ASN A 293 -3.00 -26.50 11.50
CA ASN A 293 -3.30 -26.80 12.91
C ASN A 293 -4.04 -25.66 13.66
N ARG A 294 -4.93 -24.95 12.95
CA ARG A 294 -5.89 -24.01 13.57
C ARG A 294 -7.24 -24.68 13.69
N HIS A 295 -7.96 -24.38 14.78
CA HIS A 295 -9.36 -24.77 14.92
C HIS A 295 -10.21 -24.07 13.84
N ASP A 296 -11.42 -24.57 13.59
CA ASP A 296 -12.36 -24.00 12.62
C ASP A 296 -12.72 -22.52 12.92
N ASP A 297 -12.51 -22.07 14.16
CA ASP A 297 -12.68 -20.67 14.59
C ASP A 297 -11.45 -19.78 14.34
N GLY A 298 -10.38 -20.35 13.77
CA GLY A 298 -9.12 -19.70 13.48
C GLY A 298 -8.22 -19.47 14.70
N ARG A 299 -8.44 -20.13 15.85
CA ARG A 299 -7.52 -20.07 17.02
C ARG A 299 -6.45 -21.17 16.94
N ALA A 300 -5.28 -20.90 17.53
CA ALA A 300 -4.18 -21.86 17.67
C ALA A 300 -3.64 -21.80 19.10
N GLU A 301 -3.42 -22.97 19.70
CA GLU A 301 -3.02 -23.11 21.11
C GLU A 301 -1.49 -23.11 21.30
N ASN A 302 -0.69 -23.44 20.26
CA ASN A 302 0.79 -23.49 20.35
C ASN A 302 1.51 -22.54 19.35
N GLY A 303 2.73 -22.11 19.69
CA GLY A 303 3.52 -21.11 18.94
C GLY A 303 3.79 -21.46 17.47
N GLU A 304 4.19 -22.70 17.16
CA GLU A 304 4.40 -23.15 15.76
C GLU A 304 3.11 -23.21 14.93
N GLN A 305 1.95 -23.29 15.59
CA GLN A 305 0.62 -23.35 14.96
C GLN A 305 0.03 -21.96 14.67
N GLN A 306 0.73 -20.89 15.07
CA GLN A 306 0.24 -19.51 14.90
C GLN A 306 0.73 -18.83 13.61
N ALA A 307 1.80 -19.32 12.99
CA ALA A 307 2.36 -18.70 11.80
C ALA A 307 1.56 -19.09 10.54
N HIS A 308 1.09 -18.07 9.80
CA HIS A 308 0.39 -18.28 8.54
C HIS A 308 1.41 -18.52 7.43
N ARG A 309 1.07 -19.40 6.49
CA ARG A 309 1.84 -19.64 5.27
C ARG A 309 1.23 -18.83 4.15
N LEU A 310 2.03 -17.98 3.52
CA LEU A 310 1.59 -16.92 2.64
C LEU A 310 2.33 -17.01 1.30
N ALA A 311 1.63 -16.81 0.20
CA ALA A 311 2.27 -16.58 -1.09
C ALA A 311 1.50 -15.53 -1.88
N LEU A 312 2.21 -14.64 -2.56
CA LEU A 312 1.60 -13.85 -3.61
C LEU A 312 1.08 -14.77 -4.71
N VAL A 313 -0.01 -14.38 -5.35
CA VAL A 313 -0.57 -15.07 -6.52
C VAL A 313 -0.33 -14.17 -7.74
N PRO A 314 0.77 -14.36 -8.50
CA PRO A 314 1.13 -13.46 -9.60
C PRO A 314 0.01 -13.26 -10.62
N GLY A 315 -0.66 -14.34 -11.04
CA GLY A 315 -1.78 -14.28 -11.99
C GLY A 315 -3.02 -13.53 -11.47
N GLY A 316 -3.12 -13.29 -10.16
CA GLY A 316 -4.15 -12.42 -9.58
C GLY A 316 -3.91 -10.96 -9.94
N PHE A 317 -2.65 -10.53 -10.01
CA PHE A 317 -2.29 -9.15 -10.35
C PHE A 317 -2.52 -8.82 -11.83
N ASP A 318 -2.62 -9.82 -12.71
CA ASP A 318 -2.89 -9.65 -14.14
C ASP A 318 -4.35 -9.24 -14.42
N LYS A 319 -5.24 -9.40 -13.43
CA LYS A 319 -6.65 -9.00 -13.54
C LYS A 319 -6.82 -7.49 -13.31
N PRO A 320 -7.81 -6.86 -13.96
CA PRO A 320 -8.18 -5.47 -13.69
C PRO A 320 -8.70 -5.33 -12.25
N ALA A 321 -8.05 -4.51 -11.44
CA ALA A 321 -8.25 -4.49 -9.99
C ALA A 321 -9.66 -4.08 -9.55
N LEU A 322 -10.20 -3.01 -10.12
CA LEU A 322 -11.52 -2.47 -9.73
C LEU A 322 -12.66 -3.49 -9.91
N PRO A 323 -12.91 -4.06 -11.11
CA PRO A 323 -13.98 -5.04 -11.27
C PRO A 323 -13.75 -6.29 -10.42
N THR A 324 -12.51 -6.77 -10.25
CA THR A 324 -12.23 -7.93 -9.39
C THR A 324 -12.59 -7.68 -7.93
N VAL A 325 -12.25 -6.51 -7.37
CA VAL A 325 -12.61 -6.18 -5.99
C VAL A 325 -14.12 -6.01 -5.83
N VAL A 326 -14.78 -5.33 -6.78
CA VAL A 326 -16.25 -5.14 -6.77
C VAL A 326 -16.96 -6.50 -6.79
N GLU A 327 -16.58 -7.38 -7.71
CA GLU A 327 -17.15 -8.73 -7.83
C GLU A 327 -16.98 -9.54 -6.54
N ALA A 328 -15.76 -9.55 -5.98
CA ALA A 328 -15.47 -10.28 -4.75
C ALA A 328 -16.28 -9.75 -3.55
N LEU A 329 -16.39 -8.42 -3.38
CA LEU A 329 -17.16 -7.82 -2.29
C LEU A 329 -18.67 -8.08 -2.45
N THR A 330 -19.21 -7.93 -3.65
CA THR A 330 -20.62 -8.24 -3.96
C THR A 330 -20.92 -9.70 -3.68
N GLY A 331 -20.06 -10.61 -4.15
CA GLY A 331 -20.18 -12.04 -3.90
C GLY A 331 -20.17 -12.39 -2.41
N GLN A 332 -19.36 -11.70 -1.61
CA GLN A 332 -19.32 -11.89 -0.15
C GLN A 332 -20.55 -11.31 0.56
N LEU A 333 -21.03 -10.13 0.16
CA LEU A 333 -22.22 -9.50 0.75
C LEU A 333 -23.51 -10.28 0.46
N ALA A 334 -23.57 -10.99 -0.67
CA ALA A 334 -24.68 -11.85 -1.05
C ALA A 334 -24.78 -13.15 -0.23
N ARG A 335 -23.71 -13.54 0.47
CA ARG A 335 -23.71 -14.73 1.33
C ARG A 335 -24.53 -14.45 2.59
N ARG A 336 -25.41 -15.40 2.92
CA ARG A 336 -26.32 -15.35 4.06
C ARG A 336 -25.78 -16.18 5.21
#